data_AF-A0A1F2P3W8-F1
#
_entry.id   AF-A0A1F2P3W8-F1
#
_cell.length_a   1.000
_cell.length_b   1.000
_cell.length_c   1.000
_cell.angle_alpha   90.00
_cell.angle_beta   90.00
_cell.angle_gamma   90.00
#
_symmetry.space_group_name_H-M   'P 1'
#
loop_
_entity.id
_entity.type
_entity.pdbx_description
1 polymer ?
#
loop_
_entity_poly.entity_id
_entity_poly.type
_entity_poly.pdbx_seq_one_letter_code
_entity_poly.pdbx_strand_id
1 'polypeptide(L)'
;MTEIIFAKDIADAYEIVNKRVLSHGVIRRSVRGDTRFLPNVLLVIDSPKPKLSQYAPNRFPQVDDPDSAWVILDDGETTYENRMHEPVDQTAHGSKLLERYPYTRRFSYSIGRPWDLEGGMPPSLMEVYLQGIEGKVHITGFARSIDTYNYLNLNLLWLASVQQRIAESTGLSPGTIALMIVNAHLYLRDEDEVGKIREVDEALPGRHARLIRAKTIPMGWRETLEYVYSEGFEDATQWGEIFERQGKAKFGHRVLIDIENPLEDMIDDMAPFTRIYGEEYAARYIIGIPEVRIEDGEVYTYASRARGDPDDPKWFKRGVVDQLSAVIRRLKSDRWTRRAAVIISRPWDILLDEPACLRAYVFQALDDETLGLTLFMRSNDAFGATHANQYGFARLLEWVARETGFKNCRMTLLACNMHIYQDSWDAVEKILRPEMPTLRERLGLDD
;
A
#
# COMPACT_ATOMS: atom_id res chain seq x y z
N MET A 1 -1.02 -15.17 7.87
CA MET A 1 -1.70 -14.05 8.57
C MET A 1 -0.95 -12.77 8.23
N THR A 2 -1.63 -11.63 8.24
CA THR A 2 -1.00 -10.32 8.05
C THR A 2 -0.21 -9.93 9.30
N GLU A 3 1.00 -9.42 9.12
CA GLU A 3 1.93 -9.14 10.22
C GLU A 3 2.62 -7.79 10.05
N ILE A 4 2.95 -7.19 11.18
CA ILE A 4 3.86 -6.04 11.27
C ILE A 4 5.12 -6.50 11.98
N ILE A 5 6.28 -6.16 11.42
CA ILE A 5 7.59 -6.48 11.99
C ILE A 5 8.31 -5.18 12.26
N PHE A 6 8.77 -5.00 13.50
CA PHE A 6 9.59 -3.85 13.88
C PHE A 6 11.06 -4.26 14.02
N ALA A 7 11.94 -3.52 13.37
CA ALA A 7 13.36 -3.76 13.39
C ALA A 7 14.15 -2.49 13.72
N LYS A 8 15.25 -2.66 14.45
CA LYS A 8 16.10 -1.53 14.85
C LYS A 8 16.86 -0.94 13.67
N ASP A 9 17.42 -1.80 12.82
CA ASP A 9 18.18 -1.44 11.63
C ASP A 9 17.92 -2.42 10.47
N ILE A 10 18.49 -2.13 9.30
CA ILE A 10 18.29 -2.92 8.07
C ILE A 10 18.86 -4.35 8.20
N ALA A 11 19.94 -4.55 8.98
CA ALA A 11 20.50 -5.88 9.17
C ALA A 11 19.58 -6.74 10.04
N ASP A 12 19.09 -6.19 11.16
CA ASP A 12 18.13 -6.88 12.03
C ASP A 12 16.82 -7.17 11.27
N ALA A 13 16.35 -6.22 10.44
CA ALA A 13 15.18 -6.40 9.59
C ALA A 13 15.31 -7.59 8.63
N TYR A 14 16.48 -7.73 7.98
CA TYR A 14 16.77 -8.86 7.11
C TYR A 14 16.74 -10.19 7.86
N GLU A 15 17.30 -10.21 9.06
CA GLU A 15 17.43 -11.43 9.88
C GLU A 15 16.07 -11.89 10.40
N ILE A 16 15.28 -10.97 10.97
CA ILE A 16 13.94 -11.23 11.50
C ILE A 16 13.00 -11.73 10.40
N VAL A 17 12.93 -11.05 9.25
CA VAL A 17 12.02 -11.43 8.17
C VAL A 17 12.37 -12.81 7.61
N ASN A 18 13.65 -13.10 7.37
CA ASN A 18 14.05 -14.42 6.87
C ASN A 18 13.74 -15.54 7.87
N LYS A 19 13.96 -15.31 9.18
CA LYS A 19 13.55 -16.26 10.21
C LYS A 19 12.03 -16.44 10.29
N ARG A 20 11.26 -15.37 10.11
CA ARG A 20 9.79 -15.43 10.09
C ARG A 20 9.28 -16.26 8.90
N VAL A 21 9.82 -16.03 7.69
CA VAL A 21 9.47 -16.82 6.50
C VAL A 21 9.90 -18.28 6.65
N LEU A 22 11.08 -18.56 7.24
CA LEU A 22 11.53 -19.93 7.47
C LEU A 22 10.59 -20.69 8.42
N SER A 23 10.22 -20.07 9.54
CA SER A 23 9.45 -20.71 10.62
C SER A 23 7.94 -20.79 10.36
N HIS A 24 7.34 -19.74 9.78
CA HIS A 24 5.88 -19.63 9.61
C HIS A 24 5.45 -19.69 8.14
N GLY A 25 6.39 -19.68 7.20
CA GLY A 25 6.10 -19.71 5.78
C GLY A 25 5.56 -21.08 5.33
N VAL A 26 4.55 -21.04 4.48
CA VAL A 26 3.93 -22.24 3.90
C VAL A 26 4.65 -22.59 2.61
N ILE A 27 4.94 -23.89 2.41
CA ILE A 27 5.57 -24.37 1.18
C ILE A 27 4.59 -24.23 0.02
N ARG A 28 5.07 -23.62 -1.07
CA ARG A 28 4.32 -23.44 -2.31
C ARG A 28 5.18 -23.69 -3.52
N ARG A 29 4.57 -24.34 -4.51
CA ARG A 29 5.18 -24.49 -5.84
C ARG A 29 5.23 -23.15 -6.54
N SER A 30 6.30 -22.92 -7.28
CA SER A 30 6.44 -21.76 -8.15
C SER A 30 7.20 -22.16 -9.41
N VAL A 31 6.91 -21.48 -10.52
CA VAL A 31 7.57 -21.72 -11.81
C VAL A 31 9.10 -21.60 -11.71
N ARG A 32 9.61 -20.82 -10.75
CA ARG A 32 11.06 -20.60 -10.51
C ARG A 32 11.67 -21.51 -9.43
N GLY A 33 10.91 -22.51 -8.99
CA GLY A 33 11.25 -23.39 -7.86
C GLY A 33 10.35 -23.16 -6.66
N ASP A 34 10.27 -24.18 -5.82
CA ASP A 34 9.46 -24.21 -4.60
C ASP A 34 9.99 -23.19 -3.58
N THR A 35 9.06 -22.62 -2.82
CA THR A 35 9.35 -21.54 -1.88
C THR A 35 8.59 -21.74 -0.57
N ARG A 36 9.14 -21.26 0.54
CA ARG A 36 8.34 -20.87 1.70
C ARG A 36 7.76 -19.49 1.47
N PHE A 37 6.49 -19.31 1.77
CA PHE A 37 5.74 -18.08 1.52
C PHE A 37 5.03 -17.58 2.78
N LEU A 38 5.14 -16.28 3.03
CA LEU A 38 4.42 -15.56 4.06
C LEU A 38 3.68 -14.35 3.43
N PRO A 39 2.34 -14.25 3.55
CA PRO A 39 1.58 -13.14 3.00
C PRO A 39 1.68 -11.88 3.87
N ASN A 40 1.64 -10.71 3.22
CA ASN A 40 1.31 -9.41 3.83
C ASN A 40 2.13 -9.07 5.09
N VAL A 41 3.42 -8.81 4.87
CA VAL A 41 4.34 -8.35 5.92
C VAL A 41 4.61 -6.86 5.75
N LEU A 42 4.24 -6.05 6.74
CA LEU A 42 4.71 -4.66 6.84
C LEU A 42 5.94 -4.62 7.74
N LEU A 43 7.11 -4.48 7.13
CA LEU A 43 8.36 -4.29 7.83
C LEU A 43 8.57 -2.79 8.10
N VAL A 44 8.88 -2.43 9.34
CA VAL A 44 9.20 -1.07 9.78
C VAL A 44 10.57 -1.05 10.45
N ILE A 45 11.41 -0.09 10.04
CA ILE A 45 12.79 0.05 10.49
C ILE A 45 12.99 1.43 11.10
N ASP A 46 13.43 1.45 12.36
CA ASP A 46 13.61 2.70 13.12
C ASP A 46 14.84 3.49 12.64
N SER A 47 15.96 2.80 12.42
CA SER A 47 17.19 3.42 11.94
C SER A 47 17.28 3.38 10.41
N PRO A 48 17.37 4.54 9.74
CA PRO A 48 17.53 4.60 8.28
C PRO A 48 18.97 4.37 7.83
N LYS A 49 19.89 4.02 8.75
CA LYS A 49 21.30 3.86 8.41
C LYS A 49 21.50 2.65 7.48
N PRO A 50 22.11 2.84 6.29
CA PRO A 50 22.40 1.73 5.39
C PRO A 50 23.40 0.78 6.05
N LYS A 51 22.95 -0.44 6.35
CA LYS A 51 23.76 -1.49 6.95
C LYS A 51 23.37 -2.84 6.37
N LEU A 52 24.27 -3.42 5.58
CA LEU A 52 24.11 -4.76 5.04
C LEU A 52 24.25 -5.79 6.17
N SER A 53 23.42 -6.83 6.16
CA SER A 53 23.57 -7.97 7.08
C SER A 53 24.76 -8.81 6.64
N GLN A 54 25.55 -9.30 7.60
CA GLN A 54 26.66 -10.22 7.33
C GLN A 54 26.21 -11.55 6.72
N TYR A 55 24.93 -11.89 6.85
CA TYR A 55 24.34 -13.10 6.28
C TYR A 55 23.77 -12.90 4.87
N ALA A 56 23.70 -11.65 4.39
CA ALA A 56 23.21 -11.41 3.04
C ALA A 56 24.17 -12.04 2.00
N PRO A 57 23.65 -12.76 1.00
CA PRO A 57 24.50 -13.47 0.03
C PRO A 57 25.25 -12.52 -0.91
N ASN A 58 24.76 -11.28 -1.07
CA ASN A 58 25.33 -10.30 -1.98
C ASN A 58 26.55 -9.61 -1.34
N ARG A 59 27.68 -9.58 -2.05
CA ARG A 59 28.88 -8.81 -1.69
C ARG A 59 29.12 -7.70 -2.74
N PHE A 60 29.68 -6.56 -2.30
CA PHE A 60 29.96 -5.34 -3.08
C PHE A 60 30.65 -5.66 -4.42
N PRO A 61 30.16 -5.10 -5.56
CA PRO A 61 29.94 -3.66 -5.77
C PRO A 61 28.47 -3.22 -6.01
N GLN A 62 27.48 -4.09 -5.80
CA GLN A 62 26.05 -3.78 -5.99
C GLN A 62 25.47 -2.70 -5.04
N VAL A 63 26.27 -2.24 -4.08
CA VAL A 63 25.87 -1.26 -3.05
C VAL A 63 26.47 0.12 -3.32
N ASP A 64 27.50 0.22 -4.16
CA ASP A 64 28.17 1.50 -4.48
C ASP A 64 27.38 2.32 -5.52
N ASP A 65 26.61 1.63 -6.36
CA ASP A 65 25.63 2.23 -7.27
C ASP A 65 24.37 1.33 -7.31
N PRO A 66 23.49 1.44 -6.30
CA PRO A 66 22.28 0.65 -6.24
C PRO A 66 21.26 1.07 -7.31
N ASP A 67 21.53 2.12 -8.09
CA ASP A 67 20.61 2.65 -9.10
C ASP A 67 20.86 1.99 -10.48
N SER A 68 22.11 1.65 -10.82
CA SER A 68 22.46 0.96 -12.08
C SER A 68 22.35 -0.58 -12.06
N ALA A 69 22.26 -1.20 -10.87
CA ALA A 69 22.32 -2.66 -10.73
C ALA A 69 20.99 -3.41 -10.93
N TRP A 70 19.85 -2.72 -11.01
CA TRP A 70 18.51 -3.35 -11.04
C TRP A 70 17.82 -3.17 -12.37
N VAL A 71 18.16 -4.03 -13.32
CA VAL A 71 17.48 -4.13 -14.61
C VAL A 71 16.09 -4.77 -14.41
N ILE A 72 15.07 -4.09 -14.90
CA ILE A 72 13.64 -4.44 -14.85
C ILE A 72 13.21 -4.75 -16.30
N LEU A 73 12.65 -5.96 -16.52
CA LEU A 73 12.20 -6.54 -17.81
C LEU A 73 13.26 -7.22 -18.69
N ASP A 74 12.75 -8.00 -19.66
CA ASP A 74 13.49 -8.86 -20.58
C ASP A 74 14.25 -8.10 -21.69
N ASP A 75 14.09 -6.77 -21.80
CA ASP A 75 14.79 -5.94 -22.79
C ASP A 75 16.19 -5.49 -22.33
N GLY A 76 16.50 -5.62 -21.04
CA GLY A 76 17.83 -5.33 -20.50
C GLY A 76 18.12 -3.85 -20.25
N GLU A 77 17.19 -2.93 -20.55
CA GLU A 77 17.50 -1.49 -20.62
C GLU A 77 16.86 -0.64 -19.51
N THR A 78 15.71 -1.05 -18.95
CA THR A 78 14.98 -0.21 -17.97
C THR A 78 15.39 -0.51 -16.53
N THR A 79 15.81 0.50 -15.75
CA THR A 79 16.10 0.35 -14.31
C THR A 79 15.01 0.97 -13.41
N TYR A 80 15.10 0.75 -12.09
CA TYR A 80 14.26 1.47 -11.12
C TYR A 80 14.45 2.99 -11.25
N GLU A 81 15.68 3.44 -11.45
CA GLU A 81 16.02 4.84 -11.65
C GLU A 81 15.35 5.42 -12.90
N ASN A 82 15.43 4.73 -14.05
CA ASN A 82 14.72 5.20 -15.25
C ASN A 82 13.23 5.38 -14.98
N ARG A 83 12.61 4.47 -14.21
CA ARG A 83 11.18 4.57 -13.87
C ARG A 83 10.84 5.65 -12.85
N MET A 84 11.82 6.15 -12.09
CA MET A 84 11.65 7.33 -11.24
C MET A 84 11.69 8.62 -12.06
N HIS A 85 12.47 8.65 -13.14
CA HIS A 85 12.71 9.86 -13.93
C HIS A 85 11.92 9.95 -15.24
N GLU A 86 11.34 8.85 -15.73
CA GLU A 86 10.61 8.80 -16.99
C GLU A 86 9.17 8.26 -16.85
N PRO A 87 8.21 8.87 -17.58
CA PRO A 87 8.33 10.02 -18.49
C PRO A 87 8.34 11.38 -17.76
N VAL A 88 8.26 11.39 -16.44
CA VAL A 88 8.27 12.58 -15.59
C VAL A 88 9.30 12.39 -14.50
N ASP A 89 10.11 13.43 -14.24
CA ASP A 89 11.10 13.42 -13.16
C ASP A 89 10.42 13.57 -11.79
N GLN A 90 9.96 12.44 -11.25
CA GLN A 90 9.23 12.40 -9.99
C GLN A 90 10.12 12.86 -8.82
N THR A 91 11.44 12.66 -8.90
CA THR A 91 12.39 13.10 -7.88
C THR A 91 12.42 14.62 -7.81
N ALA A 92 12.66 15.29 -8.95
CA ALA A 92 12.74 16.75 -8.99
C ALA A 92 11.42 17.42 -8.56
N HIS A 93 10.28 16.89 -9.01
CA HIS A 93 8.97 17.42 -8.61
C HIS A 93 8.64 17.13 -7.15
N GLY A 94 8.91 15.92 -6.67
CA GLY A 94 8.65 15.51 -5.30
C GLY A 94 9.50 16.22 -4.26
N SER A 95 10.81 16.41 -4.51
CA SER A 95 11.69 17.19 -3.63
C SER A 95 11.19 18.62 -3.46
N LYS A 96 10.88 19.32 -4.57
CA LYS A 96 10.31 20.68 -4.52
C LYS A 96 8.99 20.72 -3.76
N LEU A 97 8.18 19.68 -3.89
CA LEU A 97 6.89 19.61 -3.22
C LEU A 97 7.05 19.44 -1.70
N LEU A 98 7.96 18.57 -1.25
CA LEU A 98 8.29 18.41 0.17
C LEU A 98 8.98 19.65 0.76
N GLU A 99 9.86 20.30 0.00
CA GLU A 99 10.52 21.54 0.42
C GLU A 99 9.48 22.66 0.66
N ARG A 100 8.52 22.82 -0.27
CA ARG A 100 7.46 23.82 -0.16
C ARG A 100 6.40 23.46 0.88
N TYR A 101 6.03 22.18 0.94
CA TYR A 101 4.98 21.65 1.81
C TYR A 101 5.48 20.37 2.50
N PRO A 102 6.19 20.47 3.65
CA PRO A 102 6.74 19.30 4.33
C PRO A 102 5.69 18.23 4.68
N TYR A 103 4.43 18.65 4.88
CA TYR A 103 3.28 17.80 5.17
C TYR A 103 2.55 17.30 3.90
N THR A 104 3.12 17.46 2.71
CA THR A 104 2.48 16.99 1.46
C THR A 104 2.20 15.49 1.54
N ARG A 105 1.01 15.10 1.06
CA ARG A 105 0.61 13.70 0.95
C ARG A 105 0.74 13.17 -0.48
N ARG A 106 1.25 13.99 -1.41
CA ARG A 106 1.22 13.71 -2.86
C ARG A 106 2.48 13.04 -3.40
N PHE A 107 3.60 13.06 -2.67
CA PHE A 107 4.86 12.57 -3.22
C PHE A 107 4.95 11.04 -3.15
N SER A 108 4.86 10.41 -4.32
CA SER A 108 5.04 8.97 -4.47
C SER A 108 5.68 8.66 -5.82
N TYR A 109 6.70 7.81 -5.82
CA TYR A 109 7.25 7.23 -7.04
C TYR A 109 6.35 6.11 -7.52
N SER A 110 5.71 6.32 -8.67
CA SER A 110 5.07 5.28 -9.45
C SER A 110 6.14 4.51 -10.22
N ILE A 111 6.41 3.27 -9.82
CA ILE A 111 7.44 2.41 -10.43
C ILE A 111 6.79 1.34 -11.30
N GLY A 112 5.71 0.71 -10.84
CA GLY A 112 4.94 -0.22 -11.66
C GLY A 112 4.44 0.47 -12.94
N ARG A 113 4.26 -0.31 -14.00
CA ARG A 113 3.64 0.12 -15.25
C ARG A 113 2.51 -0.84 -15.62
N PRO A 114 1.46 -0.36 -16.32
CA PRO A 114 0.30 -1.20 -16.63
C PRO A 114 0.63 -2.49 -17.39
N TRP A 115 1.65 -2.48 -18.25
CA TRP A 115 2.07 -3.65 -19.04
C TRP A 115 3.00 -4.62 -18.29
N ASP A 116 3.45 -4.30 -17.08
CA ASP A 116 4.39 -5.15 -16.35
C ASP A 116 3.81 -6.55 -16.07
N LEU A 117 2.50 -6.61 -15.78
CA LEU A 117 1.80 -7.87 -15.54
C LEU A 117 1.83 -8.84 -16.74
N GLU A 118 2.12 -8.33 -17.94
CA GLU A 118 2.27 -9.13 -19.17
C GLU A 118 3.73 -9.58 -19.40
N GLY A 119 4.71 -8.92 -18.76
CA GLY A 119 6.15 -9.19 -18.92
C GLY A 119 6.67 -10.45 -18.22
N GLY A 120 7.85 -10.93 -18.65
CA GLY A 120 8.53 -12.09 -18.08
C GLY A 120 9.16 -11.82 -16.71
N MET A 121 9.64 -10.59 -16.47
CA MET A 121 10.29 -10.13 -15.24
C MET A 121 9.77 -8.76 -14.75
N PRO A 122 8.49 -8.66 -14.33
CA PRO A 122 7.97 -7.40 -13.79
C PRO A 122 8.73 -6.94 -12.55
N PRO A 123 8.79 -5.62 -12.28
CA PRO A 123 9.40 -5.12 -11.04
C PRO A 123 8.72 -5.73 -9.81
N SER A 124 9.51 -5.96 -8.78
CA SER A 124 9.01 -6.44 -7.49
C SER A 124 8.51 -5.28 -6.63
N LEU A 125 9.25 -4.18 -6.60
CA LEU A 125 8.87 -2.93 -5.96
C LEU A 125 8.05 -2.10 -6.94
N MET A 126 6.84 -1.71 -6.57
CA MET A 126 5.87 -1.09 -7.49
C MET A 126 5.58 0.37 -7.17
N GLU A 127 5.73 0.77 -5.91
CA GLU A 127 5.47 2.13 -5.47
C GLU A 127 6.41 2.47 -4.31
N VAL A 128 6.80 3.74 -4.21
CA VAL A 128 7.54 4.27 -3.05
C VAL A 128 6.95 5.61 -2.65
N TYR A 129 6.32 5.65 -1.48
CA TYR A 129 5.69 6.84 -0.93
C TYR A 129 6.62 7.55 0.05
N LEU A 130 6.66 8.89 0.00
CA LEU A 130 7.42 9.72 0.92
C LEU A 130 6.52 10.76 1.59
N GLN A 131 6.72 10.96 2.89
CA GLN A 131 5.98 11.95 3.68
C GLN A 131 6.90 12.60 4.71
N GLY A 132 6.85 13.92 4.83
CA GLY A 132 7.43 14.62 5.99
C GLY A 132 6.51 14.51 7.20
N ILE A 133 7.07 14.14 8.36
CA ILE A 133 6.38 14.07 9.66
C ILE A 133 7.38 14.55 10.70
N GLU A 134 7.01 15.55 11.52
CA GLU A 134 7.84 16.05 12.64
C GLU A 134 9.31 16.37 12.24
N GLY A 135 9.51 17.00 11.08
CA GLY A 135 10.84 17.38 10.58
C GLY A 135 11.68 16.21 10.01
N LYS A 136 11.06 15.04 9.83
CA LYS A 136 11.69 13.86 9.24
C LYS A 136 10.98 13.42 7.97
N VAL A 137 11.70 12.98 6.96
CA VAL A 137 11.11 12.33 5.78
C VAL A 137 11.04 10.82 6.02
N HIS A 138 9.83 10.27 6.03
CA HIS A 138 9.57 8.84 6.15
C HIS A 138 9.32 8.25 4.76
N ILE A 139 9.83 7.04 4.51
CA ILE A 139 9.71 6.34 3.22
C ILE A 139 8.95 5.03 3.38
N THR A 140 8.07 4.70 2.45
CA THR A 140 7.27 3.47 2.46
C THR A 140 7.26 2.84 1.07
N GLY A 141 7.93 1.70 0.91
CA GLY A 141 7.87 0.90 -0.31
C GLY A 141 6.68 -0.06 -0.33
N PHE A 142 6.18 -0.37 -1.53
CA PHE A 142 5.18 -1.41 -1.75
C PHE A 142 5.68 -2.43 -2.77
N ALA A 143 5.86 -3.67 -2.33
CA ALA A 143 6.35 -4.75 -3.16
C ALA A 143 5.32 -5.88 -3.30
N ARG A 144 5.04 -6.28 -4.54
CA ARG A 144 4.17 -7.45 -4.83
C ARG A 144 4.78 -8.76 -4.36
N SER A 145 6.11 -8.85 -4.36
CA SER A 145 6.84 -10.03 -3.92
C SER A 145 8.30 -9.72 -3.66
N ILE A 146 8.90 -10.28 -2.61
CA ILE A 146 10.33 -10.17 -2.33
C ILE A 146 10.88 -11.56 -2.01
N ASP A 147 11.95 -11.94 -2.70
CA ASP A 147 12.83 -13.01 -2.24
C ASP A 147 13.63 -12.45 -1.06
N THR A 148 13.28 -12.89 0.14
CA THR A 148 13.75 -12.28 1.37
C THR A 148 15.23 -12.57 1.62
N TYR A 149 15.72 -13.72 1.15
CA TYR A 149 17.11 -14.08 1.33
C TYR A 149 17.99 -13.33 0.33
N ASN A 150 17.61 -13.34 -0.95
CA ASN A 150 18.46 -12.80 -2.00
C ASN A 150 18.31 -11.29 -2.18
N TYR A 151 17.14 -10.68 -1.94
CA TYR A 151 16.88 -9.31 -2.40
C TYR A 151 16.30 -8.35 -1.37
N LEU A 152 15.83 -8.79 -0.20
CA LEU A 152 15.27 -7.89 0.81
C LEU A 152 16.26 -6.81 1.24
N ASN A 153 17.49 -7.20 1.60
CA ASN A 153 18.48 -6.26 2.11
C ASN A 153 18.79 -5.16 1.09
N LEU A 154 18.96 -5.53 -0.17
CA LEU A 154 19.27 -4.58 -1.22
C LEU A 154 18.11 -3.60 -1.49
N ASN A 155 16.85 -4.07 -1.44
CA ASN A 155 15.69 -3.18 -1.55
C ASN A 155 15.64 -2.18 -0.39
N LEU A 156 15.96 -2.61 0.83
CA LEU A 156 16.00 -1.74 2.01
C LEU A 156 17.13 -0.71 1.94
N LEU A 157 18.33 -1.11 1.48
CA LEU A 157 19.45 -0.19 1.25
C LEU A 157 19.12 0.85 0.17
N TRP A 158 18.45 0.44 -0.89
CA TRP A 158 18.00 1.35 -1.94
C TRP A 158 16.97 2.36 -1.40
N LEU A 159 15.97 1.92 -0.62
CA LEU A 159 15.02 2.82 0.04
C LEU A 159 15.74 3.81 0.98
N ALA A 160 16.73 3.34 1.74
CA ALA A 160 17.55 4.20 2.61
C ALA A 160 18.31 5.26 1.80
N SER A 161 18.90 4.87 0.66
CA SER A 161 19.61 5.78 -0.25
C SER A 161 18.67 6.86 -0.82
N VAL A 162 17.50 6.46 -1.32
CA VAL A 162 16.49 7.40 -1.83
C VAL A 162 16.06 8.38 -0.73
N GLN A 163 15.75 7.86 0.46
CA GLN A 163 15.36 8.68 1.61
C GLN A 163 16.45 9.69 2.00
N GLN A 164 17.71 9.26 2.03
CA GLN A 164 18.85 10.12 2.34
C GLN A 164 18.99 11.26 1.33
N ARG A 165 18.93 10.97 0.03
CA ARG A 165 18.99 11.99 -1.03
C ARG A 165 17.86 13.00 -0.92
N ILE A 166 16.63 12.54 -0.66
CA ILE A 166 15.47 13.43 -0.49
C ILE A 166 15.62 14.29 0.77
N ALA A 167 16.05 13.69 1.89
CA ALA A 167 16.31 14.40 3.14
C ALA A 167 17.32 15.54 2.93
N GLU A 168 18.45 15.26 2.29
CA GLU A 168 19.47 16.25 1.96
C GLU A 168 18.93 17.39 1.07
N SER A 169 18.15 17.06 0.04
CA SER A 169 17.60 18.06 -0.88
C SER A 169 16.50 18.95 -0.27
N THR A 170 15.85 18.51 0.81
CA THR A 170 14.71 19.20 1.42
C THR A 170 15.04 19.83 2.78
N GLY A 171 16.24 19.57 3.32
CA GLY A 171 16.63 19.99 4.67
C GLY A 171 15.95 19.20 5.80
N LEU A 172 15.17 18.16 5.48
CA LEU A 172 14.59 17.25 6.47
C LEU A 172 15.63 16.23 6.93
N SER A 173 15.39 15.61 8.09
CA SER A 173 16.22 14.48 8.54
C SER A 173 15.61 13.13 8.10
N PRO A 174 16.40 12.07 7.91
CA PRO A 174 15.86 10.74 7.61
C PRO A 174 15.01 10.19 8.78
N GLY A 175 13.77 9.80 8.48
CA GLY A 175 12.84 9.12 9.39
C GLY A 175 12.88 7.59 9.26
N THR A 176 11.82 6.92 9.70
CA THR A 176 11.71 5.44 9.61
C THR A 176 11.54 4.98 8.17
N ILE A 177 12.10 3.81 7.83
CA ILE A 177 11.86 3.11 6.56
C ILE A 177 10.74 2.08 6.78
N ALA A 178 9.86 1.90 5.80
CA ALA A 178 8.95 0.76 5.79
C ALA A 178 8.86 0.12 4.41
N LEU A 179 8.56 -1.18 4.40
CA LEU A 179 8.32 -1.95 3.18
C LEU A 179 7.14 -2.90 3.41
N MET A 180 6.06 -2.69 2.64
CA MET A 180 4.94 -3.62 2.58
C MET A 180 5.22 -4.69 1.54
N ILE A 181 5.35 -5.93 1.98
CA ILE A 181 5.65 -7.09 1.17
C ILE A 181 4.39 -7.95 1.09
N VAL A 182 3.71 -7.95 -0.05
CA VAL A 182 2.52 -8.78 -0.26
C VAL A 182 2.88 -10.26 -0.21
N ASN A 183 4.02 -10.62 -0.80
CA ASN A 183 4.52 -11.99 -0.87
C ASN A 183 6.00 -12.07 -0.48
N ALA A 184 6.25 -12.27 0.82
CA ALA A 184 7.58 -12.53 1.34
C ALA A 184 7.89 -14.02 1.14
N HIS A 185 8.96 -14.35 0.44
CA HIS A 185 9.32 -15.74 0.18
C HIS A 185 10.81 -15.98 0.20
N LEU A 186 11.20 -17.22 0.47
CA LEU A 186 12.55 -17.73 0.21
C LEU A 186 12.43 -19.03 -0.58
N TYR A 187 13.40 -19.31 -1.44
CA TYR A 187 13.42 -20.59 -2.18
C TYR A 187 13.93 -21.71 -1.30
N LEU A 188 13.36 -22.91 -1.43
CA LEU A 188 13.77 -24.06 -0.61
C LEU A 188 15.25 -24.44 -0.81
N ARG A 189 15.83 -24.12 -1.97
CA ARG A 189 17.27 -24.29 -2.23
C ARG A 189 18.17 -23.42 -1.32
N ASP A 190 17.63 -22.35 -0.76
CA ASP A 190 18.34 -21.40 0.11
C ASP A 190 18.01 -21.64 1.60
N GLU A 191 17.20 -22.65 1.93
CA GLU A 191 16.69 -22.91 3.28
C GLU A 191 17.82 -23.18 4.28
N ASP A 192 18.83 -23.96 3.88
CA ASP A 192 19.99 -24.28 4.73
C ASP A 192 20.82 -23.03 5.06
N GLU A 193 20.99 -22.11 4.10
CA GLU A 193 21.70 -20.86 4.33
C GLU A 193 20.91 -19.91 5.24
N VAL A 194 19.58 -19.81 5.02
CA VAL A 194 18.69 -19.06 5.90
C VAL A 194 18.66 -19.64 7.32
N GLY A 195 18.82 -20.96 7.46
CA GLY A 195 18.97 -21.65 8.74
C GLY A 195 20.13 -21.12 9.58
N LYS A 196 21.23 -20.68 8.94
CA LYS A 196 22.43 -20.15 9.60
C LYS A 196 22.32 -18.70 10.07
N ILE A 197 21.29 -17.98 9.61
CA ILE A 197 21.02 -16.61 10.07
C ILE A 197 20.79 -16.65 11.59
N ARG A 198 21.31 -15.67 12.33
CA ARG A 198 21.08 -15.60 13.78
C ARG A 198 19.63 -15.18 14.07
N GLU A 199 19.13 -15.55 15.24
CA GLU A 199 17.87 -14.99 15.75
C GLU A 199 18.12 -13.62 16.36
N VAL A 200 17.20 -12.70 16.12
CA VAL A 200 17.19 -11.33 16.63
C VAL A 200 15.78 -11.00 17.07
N ASP A 201 15.67 -10.36 18.23
CA ASP A 201 14.39 -9.89 18.74
C ASP A 201 13.87 -8.69 17.95
N GLU A 202 12.55 -8.61 17.79
CA GLU A 202 11.92 -7.43 17.21
C GLU A 202 12.15 -6.19 18.08
N ALA A 203 12.27 -5.04 17.42
CA ALA A 203 12.24 -3.76 18.11
C ALA A 203 10.86 -3.50 18.73
N LEU A 204 10.80 -2.62 19.72
CA LEU A 204 9.52 -2.22 20.30
C LEU A 204 8.69 -1.44 19.26
N PRO A 205 7.37 -1.67 19.18
CA PRO A 205 6.50 -0.91 18.28
C PRO A 205 6.60 0.60 18.51
N GLY A 206 6.83 1.35 17.43
CA GLY A 206 6.81 2.82 17.41
C GLY A 206 5.44 3.38 16.99
N ARG A 207 5.33 4.72 16.89
CA ARG A 207 4.11 5.43 16.43
C ARG A 207 3.92 5.44 14.90
N HIS A 208 4.88 4.94 14.13
CA HIS A 208 4.93 5.09 12.67
C HIS A 208 4.35 3.91 11.87
N ALA A 209 3.63 3.01 12.54
CA ALA A 209 2.78 2.00 11.91
C ALA A 209 1.83 1.37 12.93
N ARG A 210 0.64 0.96 12.46
CA ARG A 210 -0.38 0.29 13.27
C ARG A 210 -1.03 -0.81 12.47
N LEU A 211 -1.20 -1.99 13.09
CA LEU A 211 -1.99 -3.09 12.54
C LEU A 211 -3.34 -3.15 13.26
N ILE A 212 -4.41 -3.11 12.47
CA ILE A 212 -5.81 -3.28 12.88
C ILE A 212 -6.27 -4.61 12.29
N ARG A 213 -6.73 -5.54 13.13
CA ARG A 213 -7.26 -6.84 12.70
C ARG A 213 -8.75 -6.85 12.97
N ALA A 214 -9.53 -7.02 11.92
CA ALA A 214 -10.98 -6.95 11.99
C ALA A 214 -11.63 -8.15 11.30
N LYS A 215 -12.76 -8.59 11.84
CA LYS A 215 -13.54 -9.65 11.21
C LYS A 215 -14.25 -9.15 9.94
N THR A 216 -14.86 -7.96 10.01
CA THR A 216 -15.66 -7.37 8.93
C THR A 216 -15.21 -5.94 8.63
N ILE A 217 -15.71 -5.38 7.53
CA ILE A 217 -15.41 -4.00 7.12
C ILE A 217 -15.80 -2.98 8.21
N PRO A 218 -17.02 -2.99 8.78
CA PRO A 218 -17.41 -2.03 9.82
C PRO A 218 -16.52 -2.02 11.06
N MET A 219 -16.13 -3.21 11.55
CA MET A 219 -15.23 -3.32 12.69
C MET A 219 -13.88 -2.66 12.40
N GLY A 220 -13.30 -2.96 11.24
CA GLY A 220 -12.02 -2.37 10.82
C GLY A 220 -12.13 -0.86 10.63
N TRP A 221 -13.25 -0.36 10.11
CA TRP A 221 -13.51 1.06 9.96
C TRP A 221 -13.61 1.78 11.31
N ARG A 222 -14.41 1.27 12.26
CA ARG A 222 -14.53 1.87 13.60
C ARG A 222 -13.22 1.86 14.38
N GLU A 223 -12.47 0.76 14.34
CA GLU A 223 -11.13 0.71 14.97
C GLU A 223 -10.15 1.68 14.31
N THR A 224 -10.28 1.90 13.00
CA THR A 224 -9.49 2.91 12.29
C THR A 224 -9.83 4.32 12.75
N LEU A 225 -11.13 4.65 12.86
CA LEU A 225 -11.57 5.94 13.38
C LEU A 225 -11.06 6.19 14.79
N GLU A 226 -11.20 5.21 15.70
CA GLU A 226 -10.74 5.30 17.08
C GLU A 226 -9.23 5.58 17.14
N TYR A 227 -8.43 4.78 16.42
CA TYR A 227 -6.98 4.95 16.41
C TYR A 227 -6.56 6.32 15.87
N VAL A 228 -7.07 6.73 14.71
CA VAL A 228 -6.68 8.00 14.09
C VAL A 228 -7.14 9.19 14.94
N TYR A 229 -8.34 9.12 15.50
CA TYR A 229 -8.90 10.20 16.30
C TYR A 229 -8.19 10.36 17.66
N SER A 230 -7.86 9.24 18.33
CA SER A 230 -7.33 9.24 19.70
C SER A 230 -5.79 9.26 19.76
N GLU A 231 -5.10 8.64 18.80
CA GLU A 231 -3.65 8.43 18.86
C GLU A 231 -2.88 9.03 17.66
N GLY A 232 -3.60 9.51 16.64
CA GLY A 232 -3.02 10.07 15.42
C GLY A 232 -2.12 11.28 15.67
N PHE A 233 -1.23 11.53 14.72
CA PHE A 233 -0.55 12.81 14.60
C PHE A 233 -1.55 13.90 14.17
N GLU A 234 -1.23 15.16 14.40
CA GLU A 234 -1.97 16.31 13.85
C GLU A 234 -1.04 17.10 12.94
N ASP A 235 -1.51 17.47 11.75
CA ASP A 235 -0.74 18.29 10.82
C ASP A 235 -1.66 19.20 9.98
N ALA A 236 -1.06 20.22 9.37
CA ALA A 236 -1.72 21.05 8.39
C ALA A 236 -2.02 20.26 7.11
N THR A 237 -2.97 20.73 6.32
CA THR A 237 -3.24 20.16 5.00
C THR A 237 -3.10 21.20 3.90
N GLN A 238 -2.75 20.76 2.69
CA GLN A 238 -2.67 21.62 1.51
C GLN A 238 -4.04 22.18 1.11
N TRP A 239 -5.15 21.60 1.63
CA TRP A 239 -6.49 22.13 1.41
C TRP A 239 -6.78 23.38 2.23
N GLY A 240 -6.00 23.69 3.27
CA GLY A 240 -6.21 24.88 4.09
C GLY A 240 -6.13 26.20 3.31
N GLU A 241 -5.43 26.23 2.17
CA GLU A 241 -5.37 27.40 1.28
C GLU A 241 -6.70 27.64 0.53
N ILE A 242 -7.55 26.62 0.40
CA ILE A 242 -8.79 26.64 -0.39
C ILE A 242 -10.04 26.48 0.50
N PHE A 243 -9.96 25.59 1.49
CA PHE A 243 -11.01 25.24 2.43
C PHE A 243 -10.49 25.40 3.86
N GLU A 244 -10.78 26.54 4.48
CA GLU A 244 -10.31 26.88 5.85
C GLU A 244 -10.61 25.77 6.88
N ARG A 245 -11.77 25.10 6.74
CA ARG A 245 -12.21 24.00 7.61
C ARG A 245 -11.50 22.67 7.39
N GLN A 246 -10.73 22.53 6.32
CA GLN A 246 -9.85 21.39 6.04
C GLN A 246 -8.38 21.74 6.19
N GLY A 247 -8.06 22.89 6.81
CA GLY A 247 -6.68 23.32 7.04
C GLY A 247 -5.87 22.41 7.96
N LYS A 248 -6.53 21.52 8.71
CA LYS A 248 -5.90 20.53 9.58
C LYS A 248 -6.52 19.14 9.44
N ALA A 249 -5.75 18.12 9.76
CA ALA A 249 -6.23 16.75 9.90
C ALA A 249 -5.50 16.01 11.03
N LYS A 250 -6.20 15.07 11.67
CA LYS A 250 -5.55 14.00 12.44
C LYS A 250 -5.19 12.88 11.49
N PHE A 251 -4.05 12.22 11.66
CA PHE A 251 -3.69 11.07 10.83
C PHE A 251 -2.87 9.99 11.55
N GLY A 252 -3.18 8.74 11.24
CA GLY A 252 -2.34 7.58 11.54
C GLY A 252 -1.31 7.36 10.43
N HIS A 253 -0.05 7.20 10.81
CA HIS A 253 1.02 6.85 9.86
C HIS A 253 1.10 5.34 9.68
N ARG A 254 0.98 4.86 8.43
CA ARG A 254 1.01 3.45 8.02
C ARG A 254 0.03 2.56 8.79
N VAL A 255 -1.26 2.81 8.56
CA VAL A 255 -2.34 1.99 9.12
C VAL A 255 -2.60 0.81 8.18
N LEU A 256 -2.25 -0.38 8.66
CA LEU A 256 -2.50 -1.67 8.01
C LEU A 256 -3.77 -2.28 8.60
N ILE A 257 -4.79 -2.46 7.78
CA ILE A 257 -6.06 -3.06 8.16
C ILE A 257 -6.15 -4.44 7.51
N ASP A 258 -6.33 -5.49 8.30
CA ASP A 258 -6.51 -6.86 7.86
C ASP A 258 -7.96 -7.30 8.16
N ILE A 259 -8.75 -7.50 7.11
CA ILE A 259 -10.18 -7.83 7.19
C ILE A 259 -10.34 -9.29 6.78
N GLU A 260 -10.79 -10.10 7.73
CA GLU A 260 -10.94 -11.55 7.57
C GLU A 260 -12.05 -11.91 6.58
N ASN A 261 -13.26 -11.37 6.78
CA ASN A 261 -14.46 -11.66 6.00
C ASN A 261 -15.01 -10.37 5.37
N PRO A 262 -14.40 -9.85 4.29
CA PRO A 262 -14.77 -8.57 3.71
C PRO A 262 -16.15 -8.56 3.01
N LEU A 263 -16.81 -9.72 2.88
CA LEU A 263 -18.13 -9.86 2.27
C LEU A 263 -19.26 -10.05 3.29
N GLU A 264 -18.93 -10.15 4.59
CA GLU A 264 -19.89 -10.22 5.69
C GLU A 264 -20.15 -8.82 6.25
N ASP A 265 -21.43 -8.50 6.50
CA ASP A 265 -21.89 -7.27 7.15
C ASP A 265 -21.15 -6.00 6.66
N MET A 266 -21.14 -5.79 5.34
CA MET A 266 -20.22 -4.87 4.68
C MET A 266 -20.44 -3.37 4.95
N ILE A 267 -21.48 -2.95 5.69
CA ILE A 267 -21.83 -1.53 5.89
C ILE A 267 -22.12 -1.28 7.37
N ASP A 268 -21.44 -0.29 7.93
CA ASP A 268 -21.72 0.26 9.25
C ASP A 268 -22.95 1.17 9.19
N ASP A 269 -23.78 1.16 10.22
CA ASP A 269 -24.98 1.98 10.33
C ASP A 269 -24.69 3.49 10.36
N MET A 270 -23.50 3.86 10.80
CA MET A 270 -23.03 5.25 10.84
C MET A 270 -22.12 5.63 9.66
N ALA A 271 -21.94 4.73 8.68
CA ALA A 271 -21.15 5.04 7.50
C ALA A 271 -21.79 6.19 6.69
N PRO A 272 -21.01 7.15 6.18
CA PRO A 272 -21.54 8.31 5.47
C PRO A 272 -21.97 8.00 4.02
N PHE A 273 -22.46 6.78 3.75
CA PHE A 273 -22.96 6.37 2.45
C PHE A 273 -24.02 5.28 2.58
N THR A 274 -24.85 5.13 1.55
CA THR A 274 -25.89 4.10 1.50
C THR A 274 -25.41 2.86 0.76
N ARG A 275 -26.07 1.72 0.96
CA ARG A 275 -25.80 0.51 0.17
C ARG A 275 -25.90 0.75 -1.35
N ILE A 276 -26.89 1.53 -1.79
CA ILE A 276 -27.09 1.85 -3.20
C ILE A 276 -25.85 2.57 -3.74
N TYR A 277 -25.39 3.61 -3.03
CA TYR A 277 -24.15 4.30 -3.38
C TYR A 277 -22.96 3.34 -3.40
N GLY A 278 -22.82 2.45 -2.41
CA GLY A 278 -21.72 1.48 -2.34
C GLY A 278 -21.66 0.55 -3.56
N GLU A 279 -22.81 0.02 -4.01
CA GLU A 279 -22.89 -0.82 -5.22
C GLU A 279 -22.58 -0.03 -6.49
N GLU A 280 -23.11 1.19 -6.62
CA GLU A 280 -22.82 2.07 -7.75
C GLU A 280 -21.33 2.45 -7.79
N TYR A 281 -20.77 2.78 -6.63
CA TYR A 281 -19.35 3.10 -6.46
C TYR A 281 -18.48 1.91 -6.87
N ALA A 282 -18.80 0.71 -6.41
CA ALA A 282 -18.11 -0.50 -6.81
C ALA A 282 -18.15 -0.73 -8.32
N ALA A 283 -19.35 -0.69 -8.91
CA ALA A 283 -19.57 -0.97 -10.32
C ALA A 283 -18.87 0.06 -11.22
N ARG A 284 -19.07 1.36 -10.94
CA ARG A 284 -18.62 2.46 -11.80
C ARG A 284 -17.18 2.87 -11.54
N TYR A 285 -16.83 3.12 -10.27
CA TYR A 285 -15.56 3.75 -9.92
C TYR A 285 -14.42 2.77 -9.70
N ILE A 286 -14.71 1.49 -9.42
CA ILE A 286 -13.68 0.48 -9.15
C ILE A 286 -13.61 -0.57 -10.26
N ILE A 287 -14.76 -1.16 -10.64
CA ILE A 287 -14.79 -2.27 -11.60
C ILE A 287 -14.86 -1.78 -13.05
N GLY A 288 -15.58 -0.69 -13.31
CA GLY A 288 -15.73 -0.08 -14.64
C GLY A 288 -16.78 -0.75 -15.52
N ILE A 289 -17.95 -1.09 -14.96
CA ILE A 289 -19.08 -1.72 -15.66
C ILE A 289 -20.34 -0.83 -15.65
N PRO A 290 -21.17 -0.86 -16.72
CA PRO A 290 -21.00 -1.62 -17.96
C PRO A 290 -19.89 -1.06 -18.87
N GLU A 291 -19.49 0.19 -18.64
CA GLU A 291 -18.38 0.82 -19.32
C GLU A 291 -17.64 1.78 -18.37
N VAL A 292 -16.36 2.01 -18.66
CA VAL A 292 -15.52 2.96 -17.94
C VAL A 292 -15.91 4.37 -18.35
N ARG A 293 -16.20 5.22 -17.36
CA ARG A 293 -16.51 6.64 -17.57
C ARG A 293 -15.71 7.50 -16.60
N ILE A 294 -15.42 8.71 -17.05
CA ILE A 294 -14.91 9.82 -16.24
C ILE A 294 -15.90 10.94 -16.49
N GLU A 295 -16.59 11.39 -15.46
CA GLU A 295 -17.61 12.45 -15.57
C GLU A 295 -16.95 13.83 -15.64
N ASP A 296 -17.72 14.83 -16.09
CA ASP A 296 -17.24 16.21 -16.15
C ASP A 296 -16.78 16.71 -14.77
N GLY A 297 -15.51 17.12 -14.69
CA GLY A 297 -14.88 17.57 -13.44
C GLY A 297 -14.11 16.49 -12.68
N GLU A 298 -14.20 15.22 -13.09
CA GLU A 298 -13.38 14.15 -12.51
C GLU A 298 -12.03 14.05 -13.22
N VAL A 299 -10.96 13.93 -12.43
CA VAL A 299 -9.60 13.71 -12.99
C VAL A 299 -9.39 12.24 -13.35
N TYR A 300 -9.96 11.32 -12.57
CA TYR A 300 -9.86 9.88 -12.78
C TYR A 300 -10.94 9.12 -12.00
N THR A 301 -11.15 7.86 -12.38
CA THR A 301 -11.74 6.85 -11.50
C THR A 301 -10.73 5.72 -11.30
N TYR A 302 -10.85 4.91 -10.24
CA TYR A 302 -9.94 3.76 -10.11
C TYR A 302 -10.12 2.78 -11.27
N ALA A 303 -11.35 2.62 -11.75
CA ALA A 303 -11.69 1.85 -12.93
C ALA A 303 -10.98 2.37 -14.19
N SER A 304 -10.92 3.69 -14.42
CA SER A 304 -10.22 4.23 -15.59
C SER A 304 -8.73 3.90 -15.57
N ARG A 305 -8.08 3.97 -14.41
CA ARG A 305 -6.66 3.58 -14.27
C ARG A 305 -6.45 2.07 -14.40
N ALA A 306 -7.37 1.26 -13.89
CA ALA A 306 -7.28 -0.20 -13.86
C ALA A 306 -7.60 -0.87 -15.21
N ARG A 307 -8.54 -0.30 -15.98
CA ARG A 307 -8.99 -0.82 -17.28
C ARG A 307 -8.27 -0.22 -18.48
N GLY A 308 -7.55 0.89 -18.27
CA GLY A 308 -6.77 1.55 -19.31
C GLY A 308 -6.90 3.06 -19.19
N ASP A 309 -5.83 3.73 -18.76
CA ASP A 309 -5.83 5.17 -18.55
C ASP A 309 -5.77 5.89 -19.92
N PRO A 310 -6.70 6.79 -20.23
CA PRO A 310 -6.73 7.49 -21.52
C PRO A 310 -5.46 8.33 -21.79
N ASP A 311 -4.70 8.69 -20.75
CA ASP A 311 -3.46 9.44 -20.87
C ASP A 311 -2.24 8.52 -21.12
N ASP A 312 -2.35 7.19 -20.96
CA ASP A 312 -1.23 6.25 -21.19
C ASP A 312 -0.59 6.41 -22.59
N PRO A 313 -1.36 6.49 -23.71
CA PRO A 313 -0.77 6.68 -25.04
C PRO A 313 -0.02 7.99 -25.20
N LYS A 314 -0.48 9.06 -24.54
CA LYS A 314 0.15 10.38 -24.60
C LYS A 314 1.51 10.37 -23.92
N TRP A 315 1.59 9.81 -22.72
CA TRP A 315 2.79 9.88 -21.87
C TRP A 315 3.78 8.74 -22.14
N PHE A 316 3.29 7.50 -22.28
CA PHE A 316 4.14 6.33 -22.46
C PHE A 316 4.37 5.96 -23.92
N LYS A 317 3.69 6.62 -24.87
CA LYS A 317 3.74 6.27 -26.31
C LYS A 317 3.36 4.80 -26.55
N ARG A 318 2.47 4.25 -25.72
CA ARG A 318 2.01 2.86 -25.75
C ARG A 318 0.50 2.81 -25.56
N GLY A 319 -0.15 1.84 -26.19
CA GLY A 319 -1.59 1.61 -26.00
C GLY A 319 -1.96 1.31 -24.54
N VAL A 320 -3.24 1.52 -24.23
CA VAL A 320 -3.80 1.21 -22.90
C VAL A 320 -3.81 -0.30 -22.64
N VAL A 321 -3.74 -0.67 -21.36
CA VAL A 321 -3.79 -2.08 -20.91
C VAL A 321 -4.96 -2.27 -19.95
N ASP A 322 -5.85 -3.22 -20.26
CA ASP A 322 -6.86 -3.70 -19.30
C ASP A 322 -6.22 -4.67 -18.32
N GLN A 323 -5.73 -4.10 -17.22
CA GLN A 323 -4.99 -4.81 -16.19
C GLN A 323 -5.88 -5.81 -15.45
N LEU A 324 -7.15 -5.47 -15.21
CA LEU A 324 -8.09 -6.34 -14.51
C LEU A 324 -8.40 -7.61 -15.31
N SER A 325 -8.66 -7.48 -16.61
CA SER A 325 -8.86 -8.65 -17.48
C SER A 325 -7.60 -9.52 -17.56
N ALA A 326 -6.43 -8.89 -17.59
CA ALA A 326 -5.15 -9.59 -17.63
C ALA A 326 -4.81 -10.29 -16.30
N VAL A 327 -5.16 -9.70 -15.16
CA VAL A 327 -5.09 -10.34 -13.84
C VAL A 327 -5.95 -11.60 -13.79
N ILE A 328 -7.20 -11.54 -14.26
CA ILE A 328 -8.10 -12.71 -14.28
C ILE A 328 -7.50 -13.82 -15.15
N ARG A 329 -7.01 -13.48 -16.35
CA ARG A 329 -6.33 -14.46 -17.23
C ARG A 329 -5.13 -15.10 -16.54
N ARG A 330 -4.33 -14.30 -15.81
CA ARG A 330 -3.14 -14.78 -15.11
C ARG A 330 -3.49 -15.70 -13.94
N LEU A 331 -4.47 -15.36 -13.12
CA LEU A 331 -4.93 -16.20 -12.01
C LEU A 331 -5.56 -17.52 -12.51
N LYS A 332 -6.24 -17.48 -13.66
CA LYS A 332 -6.76 -18.70 -14.32
C LYS A 332 -5.64 -19.61 -14.83
N SER A 333 -4.55 -19.05 -15.34
CA SER A 333 -3.43 -19.85 -15.87
C SER A 333 -2.45 -20.33 -14.79
N ASP A 334 -2.23 -19.51 -13.76
CA ASP A 334 -1.40 -19.82 -12.60
C ASP A 334 -2.05 -19.26 -11.33
N ARG A 335 -2.75 -20.14 -10.61
CA ARG A 335 -3.43 -19.82 -9.33
C ARG A 335 -2.46 -19.23 -8.30
N TRP A 336 -1.19 -19.59 -8.35
CA TRP A 336 -0.16 -19.21 -7.38
C TRP A 336 0.73 -18.07 -7.86
N THR A 337 0.34 -17.41 -8.96
CA THR A 337 1.07 -16.28 -9.53
C THR A 337 1.32 -15.18 -8.49
N ARG A 338 2.53 -14.61 -8.54
CA ARG A 338 2.92 -13.42 -7.74
C ARG A 338 2.84 -12.12 -8.55
N ARG A 339 2.20 -12.18 -9.72
CA ARG A 339 2.19 -11.10 -10.73
C ARG A 339 0.81 -10.52 -10.98
N ALA A 340 -0.22 -10.98 -10.26
CA ALA A 340 -1.57 -10.48 -10.38
C ALA A 340 -1.73 -9.11 -9.69
N ALA A 341 -1.00 -8.11 -10.20
CA ALA A 341 -0.97 -6.75 -9.70
C ALA A 341 -1.66 -5.80 -10.70
N VAL A 342 -2.28 -4.76 -10.16
CA VAL A 342 -2.82 -3.62 -10.92
C VAL A 342 -2.17 -2.35 -10.41
N ILE A 343 -1.67 -1.55 -11.35
CA ILE A 343 -1.02 -0.28 -11.10
C ILE A 343 -2.01 0.84 -11.40
N ILE A 344 -2.41 1.56 -10.36
CA ILE A 344 -3.32 2.71 -10.46
C ILE A 344 -2.55 4.01 -10.64
N SER A 345 -1.43 4.14 -9.94
CA SER A 345 -0.55 5.29 -10.04
C SER A 345 0.01 5.46 -11.45
N ARG A 346 0.31 6.72 -11.79
CA ARG A 346 1.13 7.07 -12.94
C ARG A 346 2.23 8.06 -12.56
N PRO A 347 3.36 8.09 -13.29
CA PRO A 347 4.45 9.02 -12.99
C PRO A 347 4.03 10.49 -13.04
N TRP A 348 3.10 10.86 -13.93
CA TRP A 348 2.58 12.24 -14.02
C TRP A 348 1.60 12.61 -12.92
N ASP A 349 1.20 11.67 -12.05
CA ASP A 349 0.35 12.00 -10.89
C ASP A 349 1.03 13.02 -9.96
N ILE A 350 2.36 13.06 -9.93
CA ILE A 350 3.11 14.06 -9.13
C ILE A 350 2.85 15.51 -9.58
N LEU A 351 2.32 15.71 -10.79
CA LEU A 351 1.96 17.00 -11.36
C LEU A 351 0.52 17.40 -11.03
N LEU A 352 -0.29 16.48 -10.49
CA LEU A 352 -1.70 16.70 -10.20
C LEU A 352 -1.90 17.30 -8.81
N ASP A 353 -2.94 18.12 -8.68
CA ASP A 353 -3.41 18.59 -7.38
C ASP A 353 -4.16 17.50 -6.62
N GLU A 354 -4.85 16.63 -7.35
CA GLU A 354 -5.58 15.48 -6.81
C GLU A 354 -5.06 14.15 -7.40
N PRO A 355 -3.85 13.70 -7.04
CA PRO A 355 -3.35 12.42 -7.53
C PRO A 355 -4.16 11.24 -7.00
N ALA A 356 -4.07 10.07 -7.64
CA ALA A 356 -4.74 8.87 -7.14
C ALA A 356 -4.30 8.51 -5.72
N CYS A 357 -5.27 8.32 -4.80
CA CYS A 357 -5.03 7.93 -3.41
C CYS A 357 -4.55 6.48 -3.31
N LEU A 358 -5.30 5.55 -3.92
CA LEU A 358 -4.81 4.20 -4.21
C LEU A 358 -3.71 4.28 -5.26
N ARG A 359 -2.61 3.54 -5.05
CA ARG A 359 -1.48 3.51 -5.98
C ARG A 359 -1.37 2.18 -6.71
N ALA A 360 -1.60 1.07 -6.00
CA ALA A 360 -1.61 -0.26 -6.59
C ALA A 360 -2.37 -1.25 -5.71
N TYR A 361 -2.75 -2.38 -6.30
CA TYR A 361 -3.25 -3.52 -5.55
C TYR A 361 -2.81 -4.84 -6.16
N VAL A 362 -2.75 -5.87 -5.32
CA VAL A 362 -2.27 -7.21 -5.69
C VAL A 362 -3.26 -8.25 -5.22
N PHE A 363 -3.62 -9.15 -6.14
CA PHE A 363 -4.31 -10.39 -5.81
C PHE A 363 -3.30 -11.51 -5.62
N GLN A 364 -3.50 -12.33 -4.60
CA GLN A 364 -2.73 -13.56 -4.43
C GLN A 364 -3.59 -14.63 -3.74
N ALA A 365 -3.42 -15.89 -4.14
CA ALA A 365 -3.98 -16.99 -3.38
C ALA A 365 -3.36 -17.04 -1.98
N LEU A 366 -4.17 -17.15 -0.92
CA LEU A 366 -3.70 -17.33 0.47
C LEU A 366 -3.70 -18.80 0.90
N ASP A 367 -4.50 -19.60 0.22
CA ASP A 367 -4.54 -21.06 0.24
C ASP A 367 -5.23 -21.52 -1.05
N ASP A 368 -5.60 -22.80 -1.14
CA ASP A 368 -6.25 -23.37 -2.32
C ASP A 368 -7.61 -22.72 -2.65
N GLU A 369 -8.33 -22.22 -1.64
CA GLU A 369 -9.71 -21.74 -1.73
C GLU A 369 -9.86 -20.23 -1.51
N THR A 370 -8.87 -19.56 -0.93
CA THR A 370 -8.96 -18.15 -0.51
C THR A 370 -8.15 -17.22 -1.42
N LEU A 371 -8.82 -16.24 -2.02
CA LEU A 371 -8.19 -15.12 -2.72
C LEU A 371 -7.97 -13.94 -1.77
N GLY A 372 -6.72 -13.50 -1.64
CA GLY A 372 -6.35 -12.28 -0.93
C GLY A 372 -6.27 -11.09 -1.88
N LEU A 373 -6.73 -9.91 -1.43
CA LEU A 373 -6.50 -8.61 -2.06
C LEU A 373 -5.72 -7.71 -1.11
N THR A 374 -4.58 -7.18 -1.57
CA THR A 374 -3.80 -6.20 -0.81
C THR A 374 -3.77 -4.87 -1.53
N LEU A 375 -4.30 -3.82 -0.89
CA LEU A 375 -4.39 -2.45 -1.38
C LEU A 375 -3.26 -1.60 -0.78
N PHE A 376 -2.61 -0.77 -1.60
CA PHE A 376 -1.63 0.22 -1.14
C PHE A 376 -2.08 1.64 -1.49
N MET A 377 -2.39 2.42 -0.46
CA MET A 377 -2.86 3.79 -0.55
C MET A 377 -1.83 4.75 0.04
N ARG A 378 -1.44 5.78 -0.72
CA ARG A 378 -0.56 6.85 -0.19
C ARG A 378 -1.28 7.66 0.89
N SER A 379 -2.59 7.79 0.75
CA SER A 379 -3.46 8.60 1.61
C SER A 379 -4.87 8.04 1.52
N ASN A 380 -5.64 8.04 2.62
CA ASN A 380 -7.03 7.63 2.63
C ASN A 380 -7.80 8.38 3.72
N ASP A 381 -8.97 8.93 3.38
CA ASP A 381 -9.85 9.58 4.35
C ASP A 381 -10.56 8.50 5.17
N ALA A 382 -10.24 8.42 6.45
CA ALA A 382 -10.75 7.43 7.38
C ALA A 382 -12.26 7.52 7.53
N PHE A 383 -12.84 8.73 7.57
CA PHE A 383 -14.28 8.92 7.75
C PHE A 383 -15.01 8.94 6.41
N GLY A 384 -14.63 9.83 5.50
CA GLY A 384 -15.37 10.12 4.28
C GLY A 384 -15.23 9.06 3.18
N ALA A 385 -14.14 8.28 3.15
CA ALA A 385 -13.85 7.42 1.99
C ALA A 385 -13.52 5.96 2.33
N THR A 386 -12.87 5.68 3.46
CA THR A 386 -12.30 4.35 3.75
C THR A 386 -13.35 3.25 3.70
N HIS A 387 -14.51 3.49 4.28
CA HIS A 387 -15.58 2.51 4.32
C HIS A 387 -16.13 2.19 2.92
N ALA A 388 -16.36 3.21 2.08
CA ALA A 388 -16.82 3.03 0.70
C ALA A 388 -15.75 2.37 -0.19
N ASN A 389 -14.47 2.74 0.01
CA ASN A 389 -13.33 2.10 -0.63
C ASN A 389 -13.28 0.60 -0.30
N GLN A 390 -13.35 0.24 0.99
CA GLN A 390 -13.37 -1.15 1.43
C GLN A 390 -14.57 -1.91 0.85
N TYR A 391 -15.76 -1.30 0.85
CA TYR A 391 -16.97 -1.90 0.26
C TYR A 391 -16.76 -2.24 -1.22
N GLY A 392 -16.31 -1.25 -2.00
CA GLY A 392 -16.20 -1.42 -3.43
C GLY A 392 -15.04 -2.33 -3.85
N PHE A 393 -13.92 -2.33 -3.12
CA PHE A 393 -12.83 -3.30 -3.35
C PHE A 393 -13.20 -4.71 -2.90
N ALA A 394 -14.06 -4.87 -1.89
CA ALA A 394 -14.61 -6.17 -1.54
C ALA A 394 -15.51 -6.73 -2.67
N ARG A 395 -16.32 -5.89 -3.33
CA ARG A 395 -17.08 -6.29 -4.55
C ARG A 395 -16.17 -6.64 -5.72
N LEU A 396 -15.08 -5.89 -5.94
CA LEU A 396 -14.07 -6.25 -6.93
C LEU A 396 -13.46 -7.62 -6.62
N LEU A 397 -13.08 -7.84 -5.36
CA LEU A 397 -12.50 -9.09 -4.89
C LEU A 397 -13.47 -10.27 -5.08
N GLU A 398 -14.74 -10.12 -4.71
CA GLU A 398 -15.80 -11.10 -4.95
C GLU A 398 -15.91 -11.47 -6.44
N TRP A 399 -15.95 -10.47 -7.31
CA TRP A 399 -16.01 -10.69 -8.76
C TRP A 399 -14.79 -11.46 -9.27
N VAL A 400 -13.58 -11.06 -8.91
CA VAL A 400 -12.35 -11.74 -9.34
C VAL A 400 -12.27 -13.16 -8.78
N ALA A 401 -12.63 -13.36 -7.50
CA ALA A 401 -12.67 -14.68 -6.86
C ALA A 401 -13.61 -15.63 -7.60
N ARG A 402 -14.82 -15.17 -7.93
CA ARG A 402 -15.79 -15.94 -8.74
C ARG A 402 -15.23 -16.28 -10.12
N GLU A 403 -14.65 -15.30 -10.81
CA GLU A 403 -14.08 -15.51 -12.14
C GLU A 403 -12.93 -16.52 -12.12
N THR A 404 -12.16 -16.59 -11.04
CA THR A 404 -10.94 -17.40 -10.95
C THR A 404 -11.12 -18.70 -10.14
N GLY A 405 -12.32 -18.95 -9.63
CA GLY A 405 -12.68 -20.18 -8.91
C GLY A 405 -12.10 -20.26 -7.50
N PHE A 406 -12.01 -19.13 -6.79
CA PHE A 406 -11.81 -19.11 -5.33
C PHE A 406 -13.17 -19.02 -4.63
N LYS A 407 -13.25 -19.58 -3.42
CA LYS A 407 -14.47 -19.63 -2.62
C LYS A 407 -14.51 -18.56 -1.54
N ASN A 408 -13.34 -18.22 -1.00
CA ASN A 408 -13.20 -17.29 0.11
C ASN A 408 -12.40 -16.05 -0.31
N CYS A 409 -12.61 -14.96 0.42
CA CYS A 409 -11.99 -13.67 0.16
C CYS A 409 -11.37 -13.13 1.45
N ARG A 410 -10.16 -12.56 1.38
CA ARG A 410 -9.56 -11.79 2.48
C ARG A 410 -9.03 -10.46 1.93
N MET A 411 -9.20 -9.38 2.67
CA MET A 411 -8.75 -8.06 2.23
C MET A 411 -7.75 -7.45 3.20
N THR A 412 -6.70 -6.85 2.66
CA THR A 412 -5.70 -6.10 3.41
C THR A 412 -5.56 -4.72 2.78
N LEU A 413 -5.59 -3.67 3.59
CA LEU A 413 -5.44 -2.29 3.14
C LEU A 413 -4.32 -1.63 3.94
N LEU A 414 -3.29 -1.11 3.26
CA LEU A 414 -2.32 -0.21 3.85
C LEU A 414 -2.59 1.22 3.39
N ALA A 415 -2.87 2.11 4.33
CA ALA A 415 -2.86 3.55 4.09
C ALA A 415 -1.64 4.17 4.78
N CYS A 416 -0.72 4.73 3.99
CA CYS A 416 0.46 5.40 4.54
C CYS A 416 0.08 6.64 5.36
N ASN A 417 -0.91 7.40 4.91
CA ASN A 417 -1.51 8.50 5.65
C ASN A 417 -3.04 8.27 5.76
N MET A 418 -3.48 7.69 6.88
CA MET A 418 -4.90 7.48 7.17
C MET A 418 -5.41 8.66 7.99
N HIS A 419 -6.26 9.53 7.43
CA HIS A 419 -6.56 10.82 8.05
C HIS A 419 -8.04 11.10 8.26
N ILE A 420 -8.33 11.98 9.22
CA ILE A 420 -9.65 12.56 9.48
C ILE A 420 -9.50 14.07 9.42
N TYR A 421 -10.19 14.70 8.45
CA TYR A 421 -10.24 16.16 8.33
C TYR A 421 -10.94 16.79 9.53
N GLN A 422 -10.54 18.02 9.86
CA GLN A 422 -11.06 18.75 11.02
C GLN A 422 -12.58 18.94 10.98
N ASP A 423 -13.17 19.14 9.81
CA ASP A 423 -14.62 19.26 9.62
C ASP A 423 -15.41 18.00 10.05
N SER A 424 -14.74 16.84 10.11
CA SER A 424 -15.31 15.54 10.43
C SER A 424 -15.09 15.14 11.90
N TRP A 425 -14.35 15.92 12.69
CA TRP A 425 -14.00 15.54 14.06
C TRP A 425 -15.23 15.36 14.97
N ASP A 426 -16.19 16.28 14.93
CA ASP A 426 -17.40 16.19 15.76
C ASP A 426 -18.26 14.99 15.37
N ALA A 427 -18.35 14.67 14.08
CA ALA A 427 -19.09 13.52 13.58
C ALA A 427 -18.44 12.21 14.03
N VAL A 428 -17.11 12.11 13.92
CA VAL A 428 -16.36 10.96 14.39
C VAL A 428 -16.45 10.81 15.90
N GLU A 429 -16.36 11.91 16.67
CA GLU A 429 -16.50 11.86 18.13
C GLU A 429 -17.84 11.28 18.54
N LYS A 430 -18.94 11.70 17.91
CA LYS A 430 -20.28 11.14 18.18
C LYS A 430 -20.40 9.65 17.87
N ILE A 431 -19.70 9.17 16.83
CA ILE A 431 -19.65 7.73 16.48
C ILE A 431 -18.89 6.94 17.54
N LEU A 432 -17.77 7.48 18.02
CA LEU A 432 -16.86 6.81 18.95
C LEU A 432 -17.30 6.93 20.41
N ARG A 433 -18.02 8.00 20.75
CA ARG A 433 -18.46 8.37 22.10
C ARG A 433 -19.95 8.74 22.04
N PRO A 434 -20.84 7.77 21.77
CA PRO A 434 -22.27 8.06 21.69
C PRO A 434 -22.79 8.55 23.05
N GLU A 435 -23.53 9.66 23.04
CA GLU A 435 -24.22 10.13 24.24
C GLU A 435 -25.33 9.15 24.59
N MET A 436 -25.36 8.73 25.85
CA MET A 436 -26.46 7.91 26.34
C MET A 436 -27.69 8.80 26.47
N PRO A 437 -28.84 8.44 25.87
CA PRO A 437 -30.07 9.20 26.07
C PRO A 437 -30.36 9.26 27.56
N THR A 438 -30.75 10.43 28.03
CA THR A 438 -31.10 10.70 29.42
C THR A 438 -32.22 9.78 29.88
N LEU A 439 -32.36 9.57 31.18
CA LEU A 439 -33.48 8.78 31.73
C LEU A 439 -34.84 9.33 31.25
N ARG A 440 -34.93 10.64 31.04
CA ARG A 440 -36.15 11.33 30.60
C ARG A 440 -36.49 11.04 29.13
N GLU A 441 -35.51 11.12 28.23
CA GLU A 441 -35.66 10.75 26.82
C GLU A 441 -36.00 9.26 26.65
N ARG A 442 -35.38 8.39 27.46
CA ARG A 442 -35.72 6.95 27.48
C ARG A 442 -37.15 6.66 27.92
N LEU A 443 -37.73 7.54 28.72
CA LEU A 443 -39.11 7.43 29.19
C LEU A 443 -40.11 8.14 28.26
N GLY A 444 -39.65 8.74 27.15
CA GLY A 444 -40.52 9.44 26.19
C GLY A 444 -41.22 10.67 26.78
N LEU A 445 -40.60 11.32 27.75
CA LEU A 445 -41.14 12.49 28.42
C LEU A 445 -40.55 13.75 27.81
N ASP A 446 -41.18 14.26 26.73
CA ASP A 446 -40.88 15.59 26.19
C ASP A 446 -41.37 16.69 27.18
N ASP A 447 -40.73 17.86 27.14
CA ASP A 447 -40.97 18.99 28.05
C ASP A 447 -42.40 19.56 28.05
#